data_AF-A0A914Y594-F1
#
_entry.id   AF-A0A914Y594-F1
#
_cell.length_a   1.000
_cell.length_b   1.000
_cell.length_c   1.000
_cell.angle_alpha   90.00
_cell.angle_beta   90.00
_cell.angle_gamma   90.00
#
_symmetry.space_group_name_H-M   'P 1'
#
loop_
_entity.id
_entity.type
_entity.pdbx_description
1 polymer ?
#
loop_
_entity_poly.entity_id
_entity_poly.type
_entity_poly.pdbx_seq_one_letter_code
_entity_poly.pdbx_strand_id
1 'polypeptide(L)'
;MLGDVSSDKTKMERIEKFYNQAVEEAKEEEAKKAAAQPAAVPSESVASEGTTQSSASTTSVTAKVVVAEPDPWDFADPVDILPKLPENFQELVASKKWQERKEALEGLLALVTENIRLDPKAHYSDIVETLSKILAKDANINVCAIAAKCITQLAKGLRTKFSPHVLTITPIVFEKFKEKKALLRDPLIETIDAIYASSNIEVISDEVAAALGKPNPNIKIQTNQFLYRVFKTFNAQTAPKKKHERLHLLHWVLL
;
A
#
# COMPACT_ATOMS: atom_id res chain seq x y z
N MET A 1 19.07 19.65 -26.81
CA MET A 1 17.74 19.63 -27.47
C MET A 1 17.15 18.25 -27.26
N LEU A 2 16.07 18.14 -26.49
CA LEU A 2 15.26 16.92 -26.43
C LEU A 2 14.24 17.01 -27.58
N GLY A 3 14.26 16.05 -28.49
CA GLY A 3 13.34 16.02 -29.62
C GLY A 3 11.92 15.68 -29.17
N ASP A 4 10.94 16.42 -29.70
CA ASP A 4 9.53 16.21 -29.39
C ASP A 4 9.04 14.84 -29.88
N VAL A 5 8.60 14.00 -28.94
CA VAL A 5 8.10 12.64 -29.21
C VAL A 5 6.81 12.67 -30.05
N SER A 6 6.05 13.78 -30.02
CA SER A 6 4.84 13.97 -30.83
C SER A 6 5.11 13.96 -32.34
N SER A 7 6.36 14.21 -32.76
CA SER A 7 6.76 14.27 -34.18
C SER A 7 7.12 12.92 -34.82
N ASP A 8 7.36 11.87 -34.02
CA ASP A 8 7.79 10.56 -34.54
C ASP A 8 6.61 9.59 -34.70
N LYS A 9 6.01 9.63 -35.89
CA LYS A 9 4.85 8.80 -36.27
C LYS A 9 5.06 7.30 -35.96
N THR A 10 6.28 6.80 -36.15
CA THR A 10 6.66 5.40 -35.87
C THR A 10 6.58 5.03 -34.39
N LYS A 11 6.78 6.01 -33.49
CA LYS A 11 6.61 5.80 -32.04
C LYS A 11 5.13 5.85 -31.64
N MET A 12 4.36 6.77 -32.21
CA MET A 12 2.91 6.87 -31.98
C MET A 12 2.18 5.58 -32.39
N GLU A 13 2.46 5.04 -33.58
CA GLU A 13 1.87 3.77 -34.06
C GLU A 13 2.22 2.58 -33.14
N ARG A 14 3.39 2.59 -32.49
CA ARG A 14 3.76 1.57 -31.49
C ARG A 14 3.02 1.75 -30.18
N ILE A 15 2.88 2.99 -29.70
CA ILE A 15 2.14 3.32 -28.48
C ILE A 15 0.67 2.91 -28.63
N GLU A 16 0.04 3.27 -29.75
CA GLU A 16 -1.34 2.89 -30.07
C GLU A 16 -1.50 1.36 -30.14
N LYS A 17 -0.55 0.65 -30.76
CA LYS A 17 -0.55 -0.82 -30.78
C LYS A 17 -0.47 -1.44 -29.38
N PHE A 18 0.42 -0.96 -28.51
CA PHE A 18 0.53 -1.47 -27.14
C PHE A 18 -0.69 -1.11 -26.28
N TYR A 19 -1.26 0.08 -26.46
CA TYR A 19 -2.50 0.48 -25.81
C TYR A 19 -3.67 -0.46 -26.18
N ASN A 20 -3.88 -0.67 -27.48
CA ASN A 20 -4.94 -1.56 -27.96
C ASN A 20 -4.73 -3.01 -27.50
N GLN A 21 -3.49 -3.51 -27.47
CA GLN A 21 -3.19 -4.83 -26.93
C GLN A 21 -3.54 -4.94 -25.43
N ALA A 22 -3.16 -3.96 -24.62
CA ALA A 22 -3.48 -3.96 -23.18
C ALA A 22 -5.00 -3.85 -22.91
N VAL A 23 -5.74 -3.14 -23.76
CA VAL A 23 -7.21 -3.06 -23.69
C VAL A 23 -7.87 -4.40 -24.01
N GLU A 24 -7.39 -5.14 -25.02
CA GLU A 24 -7.92 -6.47 -25.33
C GLU A 24 -7.55 -7.51 -24.26
N GLU A 25 -6.31 -7.50 -23.75
CA GLU A 25 -5.89 -8.37 -22.65
C GLU A 25 -6.74 -8.14 -21.37
N ALA A 26 -7.08 -6.88 -21.07
CA ALA A 26 -7.96 -6.54 -19.94
C ALA A 26 -9.40 -7.07 -20.13
N LYS A 27 -9.97 -6.95 -21.35
CA LYS A 27 -11.28 -7.53 -21.67
C LYS A 27 -11.29 -9.05 -21.57
N GLU A 28 -10.21 -9.71 -22.00
CA GLU A 28 -10.09 -11.17 -21.90
C GLU A 28 -9.96 -11.63 -20.44
N GLU A 29 -9.25 -10.88 -19.59
CA GLU A 29 -9.18 -11.17 -18.15
C GLU A 29 -10.55 -10.94 -17.45
N GLU A 30 -11.28 -9.89 -17.82
CA GLU A 30 -12.62 -9.61 -17.31
C GLU A 30 -13.63 -10.69 -17.73
N ALA A 31 -13.58 -11.14 -18.99
CA ALA A 31 -14.38 -12.27 -19.48
C ALA A 31 -14.04 -13.59 -18.76
N LYS A 32 -12.76 -13.86 -18.49
CA LYS A 32 -12.33 -15.04 -17.72
C LYS A 32 -12.79 -14.98 -16.25
N LYS A 33 -12.78 -13.79 -15.63
CA LYS A 33 -13.35 -13.60 -14.27
C LYS A 33 -14.87 -13.78 -14.24
N ALA A 34 -15.60 -13.34 -15.28
CA ALA A 34 -17.03 -13.57 -15.40
C ALA A 34 -17.38 -15.07 -15.56
N ALA A 35 -16.55 -15.83 -16.27
CA ALA A 35 -16.73 -17.27 -16.48
C ALA A 35 -16.33 -18.17 -15.29
N ALA A 36 -15.68 -17.61 -14.25
CA ALA A 36 -15.12 -18.39 -13.13
C ALA A 36 -16.02 -18.47 -11.88
N GLN A 37 -17.25 -17.95 -11.91
CA GLN A 37 -18.22 -18.14 -10.83
C GLN A 37 -18.84 -19.54 -10.89
N PRO A 38 -18.83 -20.34 -9.80
CA PRO A 38 -19.51 -21.62 -9.77
C PRO A 38 -21.02 -21.46 -9.96
N ALA A 39 -21.63 -22.34 -10.75
CA ALA A 39 -23.08 -22.37 -10.91
C ALA A 39 -23.77 -22.58 -9.55
N ALA A 40 -24.76 -21.75 -9.24
CA ALA A 40 -25.55 -21.86 -8.02
C ALA A 40 -26.31 -23.21 -8.00
N VAL A 41 -26.20 -23.92 -6.87
CA VAL A 41 -26.91 -25.18 -6.64
C VAL A 41 -28.42 -24.89 -6.55
N PRO A 42 -29.30 -25.55 -7.32
CA PRO A 42 -30.74 -25.33 -7.21
C PRO A 42 -31.24 -25.95 -5.90
N SER A 43 -31.84 -25.13 -5.03
CA SER A 43 -32.52 -25.61 -3.83
C SER A 43 -33.94 -26.05 -4.17
N GLU A 44 -34.40 -27.13 -3.53
CA GLU A 44 -35.64 -27.82 -3.89
C GLU A 44 -36.92 -27.03 -3.55
N SER A 45 -37.97 -27.38 -4.30
CA SER A 45 -39.30 -26.79 -4.27
C SER A 45 -40.14 -27.10 -3.04
N VAL A 46 -40.95 -26.12 -2.62
CA VAL A 46 -42.27 -26.35 -2.00
C VAL A 46 -43.26 -25.37 -2.67
N ALA A 47 -44.50 -25.79 -2.95
CA ALA A 47 -45.35 -25.21 -3.99
C ALA A 47 -46.63 -24.49 -3.51
N SER A 48 -47.22 -23.66 -4.40
CA SER A 48 -48.62 -23.14 -4.45
C SER A 48 -49.14 -22.31 -3.26
N GLU A 49 -49.96 -21.23 -3.38
CA GLU A 49 -50.64 -20.53 -4.51
C GLU A 49 -51.10 -19.13 -3.99
N GLY A 50 -51.46 -18.07 -4.75
CA GLY A 50 -51.51 -17.81 -6.19
C GLY A 50 -52.20 -16.45 -6.52
N THR A 51 -52.63 -16.26 -7.78
CA THR A 51 -53.66 -15.30 -8.28
C THR A 51 -53.41 -13.76 -8.21
N THR A 52 -52.97 -13.19 -9.36
CA THR A 52 -53.33 -11.89 -10.03
C THR A 52 -53.61 -10.59 -9.23
N GLN A 53 -53.32 -9.34 -9.67
CA GLN A 53 -53.10 -8.79 -11.02
C GLN A 53 -52.41 -7.38 -10.99
N SER A 54 -51.80 -6.98 -12.12
CA SER A 54 -51.64 -5.59 -12.62
C SER A 54 -50.71 -4.52 -11.98
N SER A 55 -49.70 -4.15 -12.80
CA SER A 55 -49.33 -2.77 -13.18
C SER A 55 -48.23 -1.98 -12.44
N ALA A 56 -47.77 -0.93 -13.13
CA ALA A 56 -46.78 0.11 -12.79
C ALA A 56 -45.28 -0.27 -12.82
N SER A 57 -44.65 0.05 -13.94
CA SER A 57 -43.20 0.21 -14.09
C SER A 57 -42.66 1.34 -13.19
N THR A 58 -41.58 1.08 -12.44
CA THR A 58 -40.66 2.12 -11.94
C THR A 58 -39.25 1.56 -11.87
N THR A 59 -38.33 2.18 -12.60
CA THR A 59 -36.90 1.84 -12.58
C THR A 59 -36.27 2.33 -11.28
N SER A 60 -36.38 1.55 -10.21
CA SER A 60 -35.58 1.76 -9.00
C SER A 60 -34.17 1.23 -9.25
N VAL A 61 -33.24 2.13 -9.57
CA VAL A 61 -31.81 1.81 -9.57
C VAL A 61 -31.40 1.58 -8.12
N THR A 62 -31.42 0.32 -7.68
CA THR A 62 -30.90 -0.07 -6.37
C THR A 62 -29.40 0.17 -6.35
N ALA A 63 -29.02 1.32 -5.77
CA ALA A 63 -27.65 1.58 -5.40
C ALA A 63 -27.17 0.41 -4.54
N LYS A 64 -26.26 -0.39 -5.09
CA LYS A 64 -25.71 -1.57 -4.43
C LYS A 64 -24.88 -1.05 -3.26
N VAL A 65 -25.51 -0.93 -2.08
CA VAL A 65 -24.82 -0.64 -0.82
C VAL A 65 -23.84 -1.78 -0.63
N VAL A 66 -22.58 -1.52 -0.96
CA VAL A 66 -21.48 -2.45 -0.68
C VAL A 66 -21.33 -2.40 0.83
N VAL A 67 -22.00 -3.32 1.52
CA VAL A 67 -21.79 -3.56 2.93
C VAL A 67 -20.31 -3.94 3.05
N ALA A 68 -19.50 -3.02 3.57
CA ALA A 68 -18.11 -3.28 3.83
C ALA A 68 -18.04 -4.45 4.81
N GLU A 69 -17.35 -5.53 4.44
CA GLU A 69 -17.16 -6.63 5.37
C GLU A 69 -16.37 -6.14 6.60
N PRO A 70 -16.74 -6.59 7.81
CA PRO A 70 -16.07 -6.18 9.04
C PRO A 70 -14.56 -6.47 8.98
N ASP A 71 -13.72 -5.44 9.14
CA ASP A 71 -12.27 -5.62 9.22
C ASP A 71 -11.91 -6.36 10.52
N PRO A 72 -11.18 -7.49 10.47
CA PRO A 72 -10.74 -8.23 11.67
C PRO A 72 -10.06 -7.37 12.74
N TRP A 73 -9.38 -6.28 12.36
CA TRP A 73 -8.76 -5.33 13.29
C TRP A 73 -9.77 -4.69 14.24
N ASP A 74 -11.00 -4.41 13.78
CA ASP A 74 -12.02 -3.71 14.56
C ASP A 74 -12.56 -4.56 15.72
N PHE A 75 -12.40 -5.90 15.62
CA PHE A 75 -12.84 -6.89 16.61
C PHE A 75 -11.70 -7.48 17.44
N ALA A 76 -10.44 -7.25 17.05
CA ALA A 76 -9.28 -7.64 17.84
C ALA A 76 -9.14 -6.77 19.10
N ASP A 77 -8.68 -7.36 20.20
CA ASP A 77 -8.30 -6.59 21.40
C ASP A 77 -6.97 -5.83 21.17
N PRO A 78 -6.81 -4.59 21.66
CA PRO A 78 -5.53 -3.89 21.61
C PRO A 78 -4.48 -4.57 22.49
N VAL A 79 -3.30 -4.83 21.94
CA VAL A 79 -2.21 -5.50 22.66
C VAL A 79 -0.96 -4.64 22.73
N ASP A 80 -0.45 -4.43 23.95
CA ASP A 80 0.93 -3.99 24.13
C ASP A 80 1.88 -5.19 23.91
N ILE A 81 2.80 -5.04 22.96
CA ILE A 81 3.81 -6.05 22.61
C ILE A 81 5.18 -5.71 23.18
N LEU A 82 5.39 -4.52 23.74
CA LEU A 82 6.69 -4.10 24.30
C LEU A 82 7.14 -5.01 25.45
N PRO A 83 6.29 -5.40 26.43
CA PRO A 83 6.67 -6.32 27.50
C PRO A 83 6.87 -7.77 27.03
N LYS A 84 6.51 -8.09 25.78
CA LYS A 84 6.69 -9.43 25.18
C LYS A 84 8.05 -9.58 24.48
N LEU A 85 8.81 -8.50 24.33
CA LEU A 85 10.13 -8.54 23.72
C LEU A 85 11.17 -9.12 24.69
N PRO A 86 12.18 -9.86 24.19
CA PRO A 86 13.32 -10.28 25.01
C PRO A 86 14.03 -9.08 25.62
N GLU A 87 14.49 -9.19 26.87
CA GLU A 87 15.21 -8.11 27.58
C GLU A 87 16.48 -7.67 26.81
N ASN A 88 17.13 -8.61 26.12
CA ASN A 88 18.32 -8.37 25.28
C ASN A 88 17.99 -7.90 23.85
N PHE A 89 16.73 -7.58 23.51
CA PHE A 89 16.35 -7.16 22.15
C PHE A 89 17.21 -6.01 21.63
N GLN A 90 17.42 -4.95 22.43
CA GLN A 90 18.22 -3.78 22.04
C GLN A 90 19.72 -4.12 21.87
N GLU A 91 20.24 -5.10 22.61
CA GLU A 91 21.61 -5.60 22.43
C GLU A 91 21.73 -6.36 21.10
N LEU A 92 20.79 -7.28 20.84
CA LEU A 92 20.79 -8.11 19.63
C LEU A 92 20.66 -7.27 18.36
N VAL A 93 19.77 -6.28 18.32
CA VAL A 93 19.64 -5.38 17.15
C VAL A 93 20.83 -4.42 16.97
N ALA A 94 21.65 -4.22 18.02
CA ALA A 94 22.91 -3.48 17.95
C ALA A 94 24.13 -4.38 17.63
N SER A 95 23.96 -5.71 17.56
CA SER A 95 25.07 -6.65 17.37
C SER A 95 25.83 -6.41 16.06
N LYS A 96 27.15 -6.63 16.10
CA LYS A 96 28.01 -6.64 14.91
C LYS A 96 27.67 -7.78 13.95
N LYS A 97 27.15 -8.91 14.45
CA LYS A 97 26.72 -10.06 13.64
C LYS A 97 25.33 -9.79 13.06
N TRP A 98 25.22 -9.81 11.73
CA TRP A 98 23.95 -9.50 11.06
C TRP A 98 22.87 -10.57 11.31
N GLN A 99 23.27 -11.81 11.62
CA GLN A 99 22.35 -12.89 11.95
C GLN A 99 21.60 -12.62 13.27
N GLU A 100 22.30 -12.15 14.31
CA GLU A 100 21.68 -11.81 15.60
C GLU A 100 20.72 -10.61 15.46
N ARG A 101 21.10 -9.59 14.66
CA ARG A 101 20.18 -8.49 14.31
C ARG A 101 18.95 -8.99 13.55
N LYS A 102 19.14 -9.91 12.59
CA LYS A 102 18.05 -10.52 11.81
C LYS A 102 17.10 -11.30 12.72
N GLU A 103 17.62 -12.16 13.59
CA GLU A 103 16.85 -13.00 14.50
C GLU A 103 15.99 -12.16 15.47
N ALA A 104 16.56 -11.11 16.07
CA ALA A 104 15.80 -10.19 16.92
C ALA A 104 14.66 -9.50 16.17
N LEU A 105 14.90 -9.07 14.93
CA LEU A 105 13.85 -8.48 14.09
C LEU A 105 12.81 -9.49 13.61
N GLU A 106 13.17 -10.77 13.44
CA GLU A 106 12.19 -11.84 13.14
C GLU A 106 11.29 -12.13 14.34
N GLY A 107 11.84 -12.11 15.56
CA GLY A 107 11.05 -12.18 16.80
C GLY A 107 10.08 -11.01 16.94
N LEU A 108 10.54 -9.77 16.70
CA LEU A 108 9.64 -8.60 16.65
C LEU A 108 8.59 -8.74 15.54
N LEU A 109 8.97 -9.19 14.34
CA LEU A 109 8.06 -9.35 13.21
C LEU A 109 6.94 -10.36 13.51
N ALA A 110 7.25 -11.47 14.18
CA ALA A 110 6.27 -12.44 14.62
C ALA A 110 5.24 -11.77 15.56
N LEU A 111 5.72 -11.09 16.62
CA LEU A 111 4.85 -10.39 17.58
C LEU A 111 3.91 -9.37 16.91
N VAL A 112 4.41 -8.52 16.01
CA VAL A 112 3.55 -7.52 15.32
C VAL A 112 2.67 -8.11 14.22
N THR A 113 2.92 -9.34 13.78
CA THR A 113 2.07 -10.06 12.81
C THR A 113 0.94 -10.83 13.51
N GLU A 114 1.22 -11.44 14.67
CA GLU A 114 0.24 -12.14 15.50
C GLU A 114 -0.76 -11.18 16.17
N ASN A 115 -0.32 -9.97 16.53
CA ASN A 115 -1.11 -9.00 17.28
C ASN A 115 -1.56 -7.86 16.35
N ILE A 116 -2.59 -8.12 15.52
CA ILE A 116 -3.02 -7.22 14.44
C ILE A 116 -3.48 -5.83 14.91
N ARG A 117 -3.86 -5.68 16.18
CA ARG A 117 -4.24 -4.41 16.82
C ARG A 117 -3.31 -4.13 17.99
N LEU A 118 -2.52 -3.06 17.86
CA LEU A 118 -1.53 -2.66 18.86
C LEU A 118 -2.13 -1.63 19.82
N ASP A 119 -1.77 -1.66 21.11
CA ASP A 119 -2.25 -0.68 22.09
C ASP A 119 -1.60 0.69 21.82
N PRO A 120 -2.34 1.72 21.38
CA PRO A 120 -1.78 3.04 21.06
C PRO A 120 -1.31 3.82 22.29
N LYS A 121 -1.45 3.29 23.51
CA LYS A 121 -0.84 3.85 24.73
C LYS A 121 0.60 3.42 24.93
N ALA A 122 1.05 2.34 24.30
CA ALA A 122 2.41 1.84 24.43
C ALA A 122 3.42 2.74 23.69
N HIS A 123 4.63 2.87 24.24
CA HIS A 123 5.64 3.82 23.77
C HIS A 123 6.49 3.26 22.61
N TYR A 124 5.88 3.10 21.43
CA TYR A 124 6.54 2.54 20.23
C TYR A 124 7.67 3.39 19.63
N SER A 125 7.84 4.66 20.04
CA SER A 125 8.81 5.59 19.46
C SER A 125 10.23 5.03 19.36
N ASP A 126 10.73 4.40 20.42
CA ASP A 126 12.11 3.92 20.50
C ASP A 126 12.35 2.74 19.53
N ILE A 127 11.38 1.82 19.42
CA ILE A 127 11.41 0.74 18.43
C ILE A 127 11.36 1.30 17.01
N VAL A 128 10.46 2.26 16.76
CA VAL A 128 10.33 2.89 15.44
C VAL A 128 11.62 3.64 15.06
N GLU A 129 12.28 4.32 15.99
CA GLU A 129 13.57 4.97 15.74
C GLU A 129 14.68 3.95 15.46
N THR A 130 14.74 2.86 16.23
CA THR A 130 15.68 1.74 16.00
C THR A 130 15.47 1.08 14.63
N LEU A 131 14.23 0.76 14.26
CA LEU A 131 13.88 0.22 12.93
C LEU A 131 14.24 1.21 11.82
N SER A 132 14.01 2.51 12.01
CA SER A 132 14.35 3.56 11.06
C SER A 132 15.87 3.66 10.85
N LYS A 133 16.66 3.58 11.94
CA LYS A 133 18.13 3.56 11.89
C LYS A 133 18.65 2.33 11.13
N ILE A 134 18.10 1.15 11.42
CA ILE A 134 18.45 -0.10 10.72
C ILE A 134 18.11 0.00 9.24
N LEU A 135 16.86 0.38 8.90
CA LEU A 135 16.43 0.52 7.52
C LEU A 135 17.28 1.54 6.76
N ALA A 136 17.66 2.66 7.38
CA ALA A 136 18.54 3.65 6.77
C ALA A 136 19.98 3.15 6.56
N LYS A 137 20.60 2.55 7.59
CA LYS A 137 22.07 2.42 7.70
C LYS A 137 22.61 0.98 7.70
N ASP A 138 21.79 -0.05 7.88
CA ASP A 138 22.30 -1.44 7.89
C ASP A 138 22.85 -1.83 6.50
N ALA A 139 24.03 -2.43 6.50
CA ALA A 139 24.71 -2.90 5.30
C ALA A 139 24.14 -4.22 4.76
N ASN A 140 23.44 -5.01 5.58
CA ASN A 140 22.85 -6.27 5.17
C ASN A 140 21.38 -6.08 4.73
N ILE A 141 21.14 -6.36 3.44
CA ILE A 141 19.82 -6.25 2.81
C ILE A 141 18.74 -7.10 3.48
N ASN A 142 19.08 -8.26 4.06
CA ASN A 142 18.10 -9.12 4.73
C ASN A 142 17.60 -8.46 6.03
N VAL A 143 18.49 -7.83 6.78
CA VAL A 143 18.15 -7.10 8.02
C VAL A 143 17.30 -5.87 7.67
N CYS A 144 17.66 -5.13 6.61
CA CYS A 144 16.83 -4.04 6.08
C CYS A 144 15.42 -4.52 5.68
N ALA A 145 15.31 -5.68 5.02
CA ALA A 145 14.03 -6.20 4.52
C ALA A 145 13.08 -6.56 5.66
N ILE A 146 13.60 -7.13 6.75
CA ILE A 146 12.79 -7.47 7.92
C ILE A 146 12.45 -6.21 8.72
N ALA A 147 13.38 -5.25 8.85
CA ALA A 147 13.09 -3.94 9.46
C ALA A 147 11.95 -3.20 8.75
N ALA A 148 11.94 -3.20 7.41
CA ALA A 148 10.83 -2.66 6.61
C ALA A 148 9.50 -3.38 6.91
N LYS A 149 9.49 -4.71 6.96
CA LYS A 149 8.28 -5.50 7.33
C LYS A 149 7.78 -5.16 8.74
N CYS A 150 8.67 -5.00 9.72
CA CYS A 150 8.28 -4.58 11.07
C CYS A 150 7.60 -3.21 11.07
N ILE A 151 8.15 -2.23 10.33
CA ILE A 151 7.54 -0.90 10.17
C ILE A 151 6.16 -1.02 9.50
N THR A 152 6.03 -1.83 8.44
CA THR A 152 4.75 -2.08 7.76
C THR A 152 3.68 -2.59 8.74
N GLN A 153 4.01 -3.55 9.59
CA GLN A 153 3.06 -4.12 10.56
C GLN A 153 2.77 -3.16 11.72
N LEU A 154 3.74 -2.40 12.21
CA LEU A 154 3.50 -1.33 13.20
C LEU A 154 2.53 -0.27 12.65
N ALA A 155 2.72 0.16 11.40
CA ALA A 155 1.83 1.12 10.74
C ALA A 155 0.41 0.58 10.54
N LYS A 156 0.28 -0.69 10.12
CA LYS A 156 -1.03 -1.37 10.02
C LYS A 156 -1.70 -1.53 11.38
N GLY A 157 -0.96 -1.97 12.40
CA GLY A 157 -1.48 -2.27 13.73
C GLY A 157 -1.91 -1.04 14.53
N LEU A 158 -1.24 0.11 14.33
CA LEU A 158 -1.57 1.39 14.96
C LEU A 158 -2.52 2.27 14.11
N ARG A 159 -2.67 1.99 12.80
CA ARG A 159 -3.42 2.82 11.84
C ARG A 159 -3.06 4.32 12.01
N THR A 160 -4.05 5.20 12.22
CA THR A 160 -3.86 6.66 12.41
C THR A 160 -3.08 7.04 13.67
N LYS A 161 -2.77 6.11 14.58
CA LYS A 161 -1.87 6.37 15.72
C LYS A 161 -0.39 6.31 15.33
N PHE A 162 -0.07 5.81 14.13
CA PHE A 162 1.28 5.85 13.56
C PHE A 162 1.68 7.21 12.97
N SER A 163 0.74 8.15 12.80
CA SER A 163 0.99 9.45 12.15
C SER A 163 2.21 10.24 12.67
N PRO A 164 2.58 10.23 13.98
CA PRO A 164 3.78 10.92 14.46
C PRO A 164 5.10 10.47 13.84
N HIS A 165 5.16 9.26 13.27
CA HIS A 165 6.37 8.69 12.69
C HIS A 165 6.46 8.84 11.15
N VAL A 166 5.36 9.24 10.50
CA VAL A 166 5.24 9.28 9.03
C VAL A 166 6.34 10.10 8.38
N LEU A 167 6.52 11.36 8.80
CA LEU A 167 7.52 12.27 8.22
C LEU A 167 8.96 11.83 8.48
N THR A 168 9.22 11.09 9.57
CA THR A 168 10.55 10.55 9.89
C THR A 168 10.92 9.41 8.96
N ILE A 169 9.96 8.54 8.60
CA ILE A 169 10.23 7.28 7.88
C ILE A 169 10.08 7.42 6.37
N THR A 170 9.09 8.18 5.89
CA THR A 170 8.84 8.41 4.45
C THR A 170 10.11 8.75 3.64
N PRO A 171 10.94 9.73 4.02
CA PRO A 171 12.17 10.04 3.27
C PRO A 171 13.22 8.91 3.32
N ILE A 172 13.26 8.12 4.39
CA ILE A 172 14.14 6.94 4.50
C ILE A 172 13.71 5.87 3.50
N VAL A 173 12.41 5.57 3.43
CA VAL A 173 11.84 4.59 2.49
C VAL A 173 12.09 5.01 1.04
N PHE A 174 11.82 6.28 0.70
CA PHE A 174 12.10 6.80 -0.65
C PHE A 174 13.59 6.74 -1.01
N GLU A 175 14.50 7.07 -0.08
CA GLU A 175 15.94 6.97 -0.31
C GLU A 175 16.43 5.51 -0.45
N LYS A 176 15.76 4.53 0.17
CA LYS A 176 16.10 3.10 0.04
C LYS A 176 15.56 2.45 -1.26
N PHE A 177 14.62 3.06 -1.99
CA PHE A 177 14.20 2.62 -3.33
C PHE A 177 15.30 2.67 -4.43
N LYS A 178 16.53 3.09 -4.08
CA LYS A 178 17.72 2.82 -4.90
C LYS A 178 18.08 1.32 -5.00
N GLU A 179 17.61 0.48 -4.06
CA GLU A 179 17.74 -0.97 -4.14
C GLU A 179 16.76 -1.56 -5.17
N LYS A 180 17.25 -2.49 -6.00
CA LYS A 180 16.51 -3.10 -7.11
C LYS A 180 16.01 -4.51 -6.79
N LYS A 181 16.66 -5.21 -5.85
CA LYS A 181 16.29 -6.57 -5.45
C LYS A 181 14.91 -6.57 -4.79
N ALA A 182 14.00 -7.37 -5.34
CA ALA A 182 12.67 -7.67 -4.80
C ALA A 182 12.68 -7.88 -3.27
N LEU A 183 13.68 -8.62 -2.77
CA LEU A 183 13.95 -8.87 -1.35
C LEU A 183 13.79 -7.65 -0.43
N LEU A 184 14.22 -6.45 -0.85
CA LEU A 184 14.02 -5.21 -0.09
C LEU A 184 13.04 -4.26 -0.78
N ARG A 185 13.01 -4.20 -2.12
CA ARG A 185 12.09 -3.34 -2.87
C ARG A 185 10.63 -3.62 -2.51
N ASP A 186 10.24 -4.89 -2.41
CA ASP A 186 8.83 -5.25 -2.22
C ASP A 186 8.36 -4.96 -0.78
N PRO A 187 9.15 -5.27 0.27
CA PRO A 187 8.89 -4.74 1.61
C PRO A 187 8.81 -3.21 1.66
N LEU A 188 9.68 -2.46 0.98
CA LEU A 188 9.63 -0.99 0.95
C LEU A 188 8.34 -0.47 0.28
N ILE A 189 7.83 -1.15 -0.75
CA ILE A 189 6.54 -0.84 -1.40
C ILE A 189 5.41 -0.99 -0.38
N GLU A 190 5.35 -2.12 0.34
CA GLU A 190 4.36 -2.32 1.41
C GLU A 190 4.51 -1.29 2.54
N THR A 191 5.75 -0.92 2.89
CA THR A 191 6.02 0.07 3.95
C THR A 191 5.49 1.44 3.58
N ILE A 192 5.76 1.97 2.38
CA ILE A 192 5.25 3.30 2.00
C ILE A 192 3.73 3.32 1.87
N ASP A 193 3.12 2.23 1.39
CA ASP A 193 1.66 2.12 1.26
C ASP A 193 0.99 2.07 2.65
N ALA A 194 1.56 1.34 3.62
CA ALA A 194 1.07 1.30 4.99
C ALA A 194 1.27 2.62 5.75
N ILE A 195 2.41 3.30 5.54
CA ILE A 195 2.66 4.65 6.06
C ILE A 195 1.63 5.63 5.50
N TYR A 196 1.35 5.58 4.20
CA TYR A 196 0.34 6.43 3.57
C TYR A 196 -1.06 6.19 4.16
N ALA A 197 -1.44 4.93 4.42
CA ALA A 197 -2.71 4.58 5.05
C ALA A 197 -2.86 5.13 6.49
N SER A 198 -1.75 5.44 7.18
CA SER A 198 -1.74 6.15 8.47
C SER A 198 -1.78 7.69 8.37
N SER A 199 -1.91 8.23 7.16
CA SER A 199 -1.74 9.65 6.86
C SER A 199 -2.58 10.08 5.64
N ASN A 200 -2.14 11.12 4.92
CA ASN A 200 -2.73 11.56 3.65
C ASN A 200 -1.68 12.26 2.77
N ILE A 201 -2.05 12.57 1.52
CA ILE A 201 -1.13 13.14 0.53
C ILE A 201 -0.67 14.58 0.87
N GLU A 202 -1.48 15.37 1.60
CA GLU A 202 -1.08 16.74 1.99
C GLU A 202 0.14 16.69 2.93
N VAL A 203 0.18 15.72 3.84
CA VAL A 203 1.28 15.53 4.82
C VAL A 203 2.59 15.14 4.15
N ILE A 204 2.58 14.18 3.21
CA ILE A 204 3.81 13.64 2.61
C ILE A 204 4.22 14.31 1.29
N SER A 205 3.51 15.34 0.84
CA SER A 205 3.67 15.93 -0.50
C SER A 205 5.08 16.46 -0.78
N ASP A 206 5.72 17.08 0.21
CA ASP A 206 7.09 17.59 0.08
C ASP A 206 8.13 16.47 0.00
N GLU A 207 7.92 15.36 0.72
CA GLU A 207 8.82 14.19 0.67
C GLU A 207 8.74 13.45 -0.66
N VAL A 208 7.53 13.36 -1.23
CA VAL A 208 7.31 12.86 -2.60
C VAL A 208 8.02 13.76 -3.61
N ALA A 209 7.87 15.08 -3.50
CA ALA A 209 8.53 16.03 -4.41
C ALA A 209 10.07 15.94 -4.30
N ALA A 210 10.59 15.83 -3.07
CA ALA A 210 12.02 15.63 -2.82
C ALA A 210 12.55 14.31 -3.43
N ALA A 211 11.79 13.22 -3.31
CA ALA A 211 12.14 11.92 -3.90
C ALA A 211 12.18 11.97 -5.43
N LEU A 212 11.20 12.62 -6.08
CA LEU A 212 11.18 12.82 -7.54
C LEU A 212 12.30 13.74 -8.04
N GLY A 213 12.81 14.62 -7.19
CA GLY A 213 14.00 15.44 -7.44
C GLY A 213 15.32 14.67 -7.43
N LYS A 214 15.40 13.48 -6.80
CA LYS A 214 16.64 12.70 -6.70
C LYS A 214 17.16 12.25 -8.07
N PRO A 215 18.49 12.23 -8.32
CA PRO A 215 19.03 11.82 -9.62
C PRO A 215 18.89 10.32 -9.93
N ASN A 216 18.61 9.46 -8.94
CA ASN A 216 18.52 8.01 -9.14
C ASN A 216 17.20 7.61 -9.84
N PRO A 217 17.25 6.98 -11.03
CA PRO A 217 16.03 6.60 -11.75
C PRO A 217 15.11 5.63 -11.00
N ASN A 218 15.67 4.74 -10.16
CA ASN A 218 14.88 3.74 -9.43
C ASN A 218 14.02 4.39 -8.34
N ILE A 219 14.56 5.40 -7.65
CA ILE A 219 13.80 6.22 -6.69
C ILE A 219 12.62 6.89 -7.40
N LYS A 220 12.86 7.51 -8.57
CA LYS A 220 11.78 8.13 -9.36
C LYS A 220 10.72 7.12 -9.80
N ILE A 221 11.13 5.97 -10.34
CA ILE A 221 10.21 4.91 -10.78
C ILE A 221 9.35 4.41 -9.62
N GLN A 222 9.94 4.12 -8.46
CA GLN A 222 9.19 3.64 -7.29
C GLN A 222 8.27 4.71 -6.69
N THR A 223 8.71 5.98 -6.66
CA THR A 223 7.87 7.10 -6.20
C THR A 223 6.69 7.36 -7.16
N ASN A 224 6.91 7.24 -8.48
CA ASN A 224 5.85 7.30 -9.48
C ASN A 224 4.87 6.13 -9.37
N GLN A 225 5.36 4.90 -9.14
CA GLN A 225 4.52 3.73 -8.91
C GLN A 225 3.71 3.86 -7.61
N PHE A 226 4.28 4.44 -6.56
CA PHE A 226 3.57 4.80 -5.34
C PHE A 226 2.45 5.81 -5.61
N LEU A 227 2.74 6.92 -6.31
CA LEU A 227 1.73 7.91 -6.69
C LEU A 227 0.59 7.30 -7.52
N TYR A 228 0.91 6.42 -8.47
CA TYR A 228 -0.10 5.69 -9.24
C TYR A 228 -1.02 4.82 -8.35
N ARG A 229 -0.46 4.09 -7.37
CA ARG A 229 -1.26 3.33 -6.40
C ARG A 229 -2.13 4.24 -5.54
N VAL A 230 -1.58 5.35 -5.03
CA VAL A 230 -2.32 6.36 -4.26
C VAL A 230 -3.47 6.96 -5.07
N PHE A 231 -3.22 7.44 -6.29
CA PHE A 231 -4.26 8.07 -7.12
C PHE A 231 -5.36 7.10 -7.52
N LYS A 232 -5.08 5.80 -7.63
CA LYS A 232 -6.14 4.77 -7.83
C LYS A 232 -7.06 4.56 -6.64
N THR A 233 -6.71 5.07 -5.44
CA THR A 233 -7.62 5.08 -4.27
C THR A 233 -8.53 6.31 -4.24
N PHE A 234 -8.26 7.33 -5.07
CA PHE A 234 -9.11 8.51 -5.15
C PHE A 234 -10.37 8.22 -5.96
N ASN A 235 -11.51 8.55 -5.38
CA ASN A 235 -12.81 8.56 -6.04
C ASN A 235 -13.43 9.97 -5.89
N ALA A 236 -14.62 10.17 -6.44
CA ALA A 236 -15.31 11.47 -6.44
C ALA A 236 -15.59 12.05 -5.04
N GLN A 237 -15.51 11.23 -3.97
CA GLN A 237 -15.71 11.66 -2.58
C GLN A 237 -14.40 11.84 -1.80
N THR A 238 -13.32 11.12 -2.17
CA THR A 238 -12.03 11.10 -1.46
C THR A 238 -10.93 11.96 -2.10
N ALA A 239 -11.15 12.49 -3.31
CA ALA A 239 -10.19 13.38 -3.97
C ALA A 239 -9.90 14.66 -3.14
N PRO A 240 -8.62 15.11 -3.05
CA PRO A 240 -8.26 16.34 -2.33
C PRO A 240 -9.02 17.56 -2.88
N LYS A 241 -9.79 18.23 -2.00
CA LYS A 241 -10.63 19.39 -2.39
C LYS A 241 -9.80 20.64 -2.74
N LYS A 242 -8.57 20.73 -2.21
CA LYS A 242 -7.60 21.75 -2.62
C LYS A 242 -6.91 21.29 -3.90
N LYS A 243 -7.01 22.09 -4.97
CA LYS A 243 -6.20 21.90 -6.18
C LYS A 243 -4.74 22.21 -5.87
N HIS A 244 -3.99 21.22 -5.40
CA HIS A 244 -2.54 21.30 -5.37
C HIS A 244 -2.03 21.22 -6.81
N GLU A 245 -1.74 22.37 -7.43
CA GLU A 245 -1.27 22.45 -8.83
C GLU A 245 -0.06 21.54 -9.10
N ARG A 246 0.83 21.38 -8.10
CA ARG A 246 1.96 20.43 -8.16
C ARG A 246 1.53 18.96 -8.29
N LEU A 247 0.46 18.52 -7.62
CA LEU A 247 -0.07 17.16 -7.73
C LEU A 247 -0.90 16.98 -9.02
N HIS A 248 -1.58 18.04 -9.47
CA HIS A 248 -2.29 18.02 -10.76
C HIS A 248 -1.30 17.89 -11.93
N LEU A 249 -0.14 18.55 -11.86
CA LEU A 249 0.97 18.37 -12.79
C LEU A 249 1.55 16.94 -12.73
N LEU A 250 1.67 16.33 -11.54
CA LEU A 250 2.12 14.94 -11.41
C LEU A 250 1.17 13.93 -12.06
N HIS A 251 -0.15 14.18 -12.02
CA HIS A 251 -1.12 13.36 -12.76
C HIS A 251 -0.90 13.43 -14.28
N TRP A 252 -0.61 14.62 -14.81
CA TRP A 252 -0.31 14.84 -16.24
C TRP A 252 1.10 14.42 -16.68
N VAL A 253 1.98 14.02 -15.75
CA VAL A 253 3.34 13.50 -16.03
C VAL A 253 3.38 11.96 -15.92
N LEU A 254 2.29 11.33 -15.46
CA LEU A 254 2.14 9.88 -15.32
C LEU A 254 1.22 9.25 -16.38
N LEU A 255 0.63 10.07 -17.26
CA LEU A 255 -0.14 9.69 -18.46
C LEU A 255 0.65 10.08 -19.71
#